data_AF-F5XXT4-F1
#
_entry.id   AF-F5XXT4-F1
#
_cell.length_a   1.000
_cell.length_b   1.000
_cell.length_c   1.000
_cell.angle_alpha   90.00
_cell.angle_beta   90.00
_cell.angle_gamma   90.00
#
_symmetry.space_group_name_H-M   'P 1'
#
loop_
_entity.id
_entity.type
_entity.pdbx_description
1 polymer ?
#
loop_
_entity_poly.entity_id
_entity_poly.type
_entity_poly.pdbx_seq_one_letter_code
_entity_poly.pdbx_strand_id
1 'polypeptide(L)'
;MGLALDQARQAQAAGEVPVGAVIVRDGQVIATGRNAPVTAHDPTAHAEIAALRAAAAALGNYRLDGCDLYVTLEPCAMCSGAMLHARLRRVVFGAPDPKTGAAGSVLDLFAERRLNHHTQVQGGVRAGDCGRLLSDFFQQRRTQARVAQQPLREDALRTPEERFAGLPDYPWAPNYLSDLPALAGLRLHYLDEGPRAGASVWLCLHGNPAWSYLYRRMIPVFLAAGHRVVAPDLVGFGKSDKPKKEGAHSFGWHRRVLLEFVDRLDLREVVLVVQDWGGLLGLTLPMAAPQRYRGLLVMNTLLATGDAPLSPGFLAWRQMCAHNPEFDIGRLLARGNPQLRPEECAAYNAPFPDRGYRAALRAFPPMVPEFPESDGAALSRQAREFWSRQWSGKSLMAIGAQDPVLGPPVMQALHPLIRGCPEPIVVDQAGHFVQEHGQGIAEQAVRHFS
;
A
#
# COMPACT_ATOMS: atom_id res chain seq x y z
N MET A 1 -29.33 18.50 3.40
CA MET A 1 -28.03 17.79 3.45
C MET A 1 -27.35 17.63 2.08
N GLY A 2 -28.03 17.19 1.02
CA GLY A 2 -27.39 17.04 -0.32
C GLY A 2 -26.65 18.31 -0.80
N LEU A 3 -27.32 19.47 -0.77
CA LEU A 3 -26.72 20.75 -1.12
C LEU A 3 -25.54 21.16 -0.21
N ALA A 4 -25.55 20.74 1.07
CA ALA A 4 -24.45 21.00 1.98
C ALA A 4 -23.22 20.15 1.63
N LEU A 5 -23.41 18.90 1.17
CA LEU A 5 -22.34 18.08 0.60
C LEU A 5 -21.78 18.68 -0.69
N ASP A 6 -22.63 19.29 -1.53
CA ASP A 6 -22.15 19.98 -2.74
C ASP A 6 -21.25 21.18 -2.38
N GLN A 7 -21.62 21.95 -1.36
CA GLN A 7 -20.79 23.03 -0.81
C GLN A 7 -19.48 22.50 -0.19
N ALA A 8 -19.52 21.36 0.52
CA ALA A 8 -18.34 20.71 1.06
C ALA A 8 -17.36 20.27 -0.05
N ARG A 9 -17.85 19.73 -1.17
CA ARG A 9 -17.00 19.41 -2.33
C ARG A 9 -16.38 20.65 -2.96
N GLN A 10 -17.11 21.77 -2.98
CA GLN A 10 -16.55 23.04 -3.48
C GLN A 10 -15.46 23.59 -2.54
N ALA A 11 -15.62 23.46 -1.22
CA ALA A 11 -14.54 23.77 -0.26
C ALA A 11 -13.32 22.87 -0.51
N GLN A 12 -13.53 21.56 -0.70
CA GLN A 12 -12.45 20.62 -1.05
C GLN A 12 -11.69 21.06 -2.30
N ALA A 13 -12.40 21.42 -3.37
CA ALA A 13 -11.83 21.87 -4.63
C ALA A 13 -11.01 23.16 -4.48
N ALA A 14 -11.35 24.00 -3.49
CA ALA A 14 -10.59 25.19 -3.12
C ALA A 14 -9.42 24.92 -2.15
N GLY A 15 -9.17 23.66 -1.78
CA GLY A 15 -8.11 23.27 -0.85
C GLY A 15 -8.45 23.49 0.63
N GLU A 16 -9.73 23.70 0.95
CA GLU A 16 -10.25 23.91 2.31
C GLU A 16 -10.69 22.59 2.94
N VAL A 17 -10.75 22.55 4.28
CA VAL A 17 -11.37 21.42 4.99
C VAL A 17 -12.82 21.32 4.53
N PRO A 18 -13.29 20.16 4.05
CA PRO A 18 -14.50 20.13 3.24
C PRO A 18 -15.76 20.03 4.08
N VAL A 19 -16.17 21.19 4.60
CA VAL A 19 -17.44 21.37 5.33
C VAL A 19 -18.30 22.36 4.55
N GLY A 20 -19.58 22.01 4.41
CA GLY A 20 -20.57 22.84 3.76
C GLY A 20 -21.82 22.98 4.62
N ALA A 21 -22.51 24.11 4.49
CA ALA A 21 -23.71 24.45 5.22
C ALA A 21 -24.76 25.11 4.33
N VAL A 22 -26.03 24.93 4.65
CA VAL A 22 -27.17 25.51 3.93
C VAL A 22 -28.23 25.92 4.94
N ILE A 23 -28.77 27.14 4.78
CA ILE A 23 -29.88 27.66 5.57
C ILE A 23 -31.15 27.64 4.74
N VAL A 24 -32.21 27.09 5.32
CA VAL A 24 -33.52 26.90 4.69
C VAL A 24 -34.60 27.53 5.54
N ARG A 25 -35.57 28.19 4.92
CA ARG A 25 -36.78 28.70 5.56
C ARG A 25 -37.98 28.32 4.69
N ASP A 26 -39.00 27.72 5.30
CA ASP A 26 -40.24 27.31 4.61
C ASP A 26 -39.99 26.48 3.33
N GLY A 27 -38.99 25.59 3.37
CA GLY A 27 -38.60 24.72 2.26
C GLY A 27 -37.72 25.40 1.19
N GLN A 28 -37.44 26.70 1.31
CA GLN A 28 -36.62 27.46 0.36
C GLN A 28 -35.21 27.69 0.91
N VAL A 29 -34.20 27.53 0.05
CA VAL A 29 -32.81 27.84 0.40
C VAL A 29 -32.64 29.35 0.48
N ILE A 30 -32.27 29.85 1.65
CA ILE A 30 -31.99 31.28 1.87
C ILE A 30 -30.53 31.58 1.60
N ALA A 31 -29.63 30.71 2.06
CA ALA A 31 -28.19 30.90 1.86
C ALA A 31 -27.41 29.59 1.93
N THR A 32 -26.22 29.61 1.35
CA THR A 32 -25.25 28.51 1.40
C THR A 32 -23.92 29.04 1.94
N GLY A 33 -23.18 28.19 2.64
CA GLY A 33 -21.84 28.48 3.13
C GLY A 33 -20.94 27.27 2.99
N ARG A 34 -19.64 27.53 2.95
CA ARG A 34 -18.59 26.51 2.92
C ARG A 34 -17.38 27.04 3.66
N ASN A 35 -16.54 26.15 4.17
CA ASN A 35 -15.29 26.56 4.79
C ASN A 35 -14.45 27.37 3.80
N ALA A 36 -13.94 28.51 4.27
CA ALA A 36 -12.91 29.31 3.63
C ALA A 36 -11.80 29.84 4.58
N PRO A 37 -11.41 29.19 5.71
CA PRO A 37 -10.42 29.80 6.61
C PRO A 37 -9.05 30.05 5.97
N VAL A 38 -8.60 29.17 5.08
CA VAL A 38 -7.27 29.28 4.46
C VAL A 38 -7.26 30.39 3.43
N THR A 39 -8.23 30.38 2.52
CA THR A 39 -8.35 31.29 1.38
C THR A 39 -8.76 32.70 1.80
N ALA A 40 -9.63 32.83 2.81
CA ALA A 40 -10.06 34.13 3.32
C ALA A 40 -9.15 34.68 4.43
N HIS A 41 -8.18 33.89 4.91
CA HIS A 41 -7.37 34.22 6.10
C HIS A 41 -8.23 34.61 7.33
N ASP A 42 -9.43 34.04 7.44
CA ASP A 42 -10.41 34.32 8.50
C ASP A 42 -10.62 33.06 9.35
N PRO A 43 -10.13 33.02 10.62
CA PRO A 43 -10.30 31.86 11.48
C PRO A 43 -11.77 31.56 11.81
N THR A 44 -12.69 32.50 11.54
CA THR A 44 -14.13 32.35 11.76
C THR A 44 -14.90 31.93 10.50
N ALA A 45 -14.25 31.83 9.33
CA ALA A 45 -14.87 31.48 8.05
C ALA A 45 -15.23 29.99 7.92
N HIS A 46 -15.88 29.46 8.95
CA HIS A 46 -16.52 28.15 8.93
C HIS A 46 -17.79 28.19 8.08
N ALA A 47 -18.16 27.05 7.51
CA ALA A 47 -19.31 26.92 6.63
C ALA A 47 -20.61 27.47 7.26
N GLU A 48 -20.81 27.22 8.55
CA GLU A 48 -21.98 27.66 9.30
C GLU A 48 -22.00 29.16 9.49
N ILE A 49 -20.87 29.77 9.85
CA ILE A 49 -20.74 31.22 9.99
C ILE A 49 -20.95 31.92 8.64
N ALA A 50 -20.36 31.38 7.57
CA ALA A 50 -20.55 31.89 6.22
C ALA A 50 -22.03 31.85 5.80
N ALA A 51 -22.71 30.72 6.06
CA ALA A 51 -24.13 30.57 5.76
C ALA A 51 -25.00 31.54 6.60
N LEU A 52 -24.73 31.67 7.90
CA LEU A 52 -25.42 32.60 8.80
C LEU A 52 -25.27 34.05 8.35
N ARG A 53 -24.05 34.48 8.02
CA ARG A 53 -23.77 35.84 7.51
C ARG A 53 -24.53 36.11 6.21
N ALA A 54 -24.50 35.16 5.26
CA ALA A 54 -25.22 35.28 3.99
C ALA A 54 -26.73 35.32 4.17
N ALA A 55 -27.29 34.48 5.06
CA ALA A 55 -28.72 34.48 5.36
C ALA A 55 -29.17 35.78 6.05
N ALA A 56 -28.37 36.29 6.99
CA ALA A 56 -28.67 37.54 7.67
C ALA A 56 -28.68 38.73 6.70
N ALA A 57 -27.73 38.76 5.77
CA ALA A 57 -27.71 39.76 4.70
C ALA A 57 -28.94 39.63 3.79
N ALA A 58 -29.29 38.41 3.36
CA ALA A 58 -30.44 38.17 2.49
C ALA A 58 -31.79 38.55 3.13
N LEU A 59 -31.93 38.35 4.44
CA LEU A 59 -33.16 38.65 5.19
C LEU A 59 -33.15 40.05 5.83
N GLY A 60 -32.03 40.79 5.76
CA GLY A 60 -31.86 42.08 6.42
C GLY A 60 -31.96 42.02 7.95
N ASN A 61 -31.68 40.86 8.56
CA ASN A 61 -31.81 40.65 10.00
C ASN A 61 -30.81 39.61 10.52
N TYR A 62 -30.13 39.90 11.63
CA TYR A 62 -29.21 38.97 12.28
C TYR A 62 -29.92 37.80 12.97
N ARG A 63 -31.21 37.96 13.31
CA ARG A 63 -32.06 36.88 13.78
C ARG A 63 -32.71 36.20 12.59
N LEU A 64 -32.56 34.89 12.55
CA LEU A 64 -32.99 33.99 11.49
C LEU A 64 -34.13 33.10 12.01
N ASP A 65 -35.07 33.68 12.74
CA ASP A 65 -36.22 32.97 13.31
C ASP A 65 -36.95 32.17 12.20
N GLY A 66 -37.30 30.92 12.51
CA GLY A 66 -37.94 29.99 11.58
C GLY A 66 -37.00 29.32 10.56
N CYS A 67 -35.70 29.66 10.54
CA CYS A 67 -34.72 29.02 9.67
C CYS A 67 -34.14 27.73 10.28
N ASP A 68 -33.89 26.76 9.42
CA ASP A 68 -33.13 25.54 9.71
C ASP A 68 -31.76 25.60 9.04
N LEU A 69 -30.71 25.20 9.76
CA LEU A 69 -29.37 25.05 9.20
C LEU A 69 -29.02 23.57 9.04
N TYR A 70 -28.52 23.20 7.86
CA TYR A 70 -27.96 21.89 7.57
C TYR A 70 -26.46 22.01 7.39
N VAL A 71 -25.64 21.23 8.09
CA VAL A 71 -24.17 21.25 7.97
C VAL A 71 -23.61 19.84 7.90
N THR A 72 -22.55 19.63 7.11
CA THR A 72 -21.99 18.28 6.90
C THR A 72 -21.25 17.73 8.13
N LEU A 73 -20.72 18.59 9.00
CA LEU A 73 -20.00 18.21 10.22
C LEU A 73 -20.69 18.81 11.45
N GLU A 74 -20.59 18.14 12.59
CA GLU A 74 -21.07 18.69 13.86
C GLU A 74 -20.44 20.06 14.14
N PRO A 75 -21.24 21.08 14.50
CA PRO A 75 -20.72 22.43 14.70
C PRO A 75 -19.84 22.53 15.94
N CYS A 76 -18.78 23.32 15.84
CA CYS A 76 -17.95 23.65 17.00
C CYS A 76 -18.63 24.65 17.93
N ALA A 77 -18.01 24.96 19.08
CA ALA A 77 -18.57 25.88 20.07
C ALA A 77 -18.86 27.29 19.52
N MET A 78 -17.97 27.83 18.68
CA MET A 78 -18.16 29.13 18.02
C MET A 78 -19.40 29.14 17.12
N CYS A 79 -19.52 28.14 16.24
CA CYS A 79 -20.63 28.05 15.30
C CYS A 79 -21.95 27.82 16.04
N SER A 80 -21.94 26.95 17.04
CA SER A 80 -23.09 26.66 17.90
C SER A 80 -23.57 27.91 18.65
N GLY A 81 -22.66 28.68 19.25
CA GLY A 81 -22.99 29.97 19.88
C GLY A 81 -23.62 30.95 18.88
N ALA A 82 -23.05 31.07 17.67
CA ALA A 82 -23.60 31.93 16.62
C ALA A 82 -25.02 31.50 16.19
N MET A 83 -25.27 30.19 16.09
CA MET A 83 -26.61 29.65 15.78
C MET A 83 -27.65 30.00 16.84
N LEU A 84 -27.26 29.92 18.13
CA LEU A 84 -28.12 30.31 19.25
C LEU A 84 -28.43 31.81 19.24
N HIS A 85 -27.42 32.66 18.98
CA HIS A 85 -27.62 34.10 18.83
C HIS A 85 -28.47 34.48 17.62
N ALA A 86 -28.33 33.73 16.52
CA ALA A 86 -29.16 33.86 15.32
C ALA A 86 -30.57 33.28 15.49
N ARG A 87 -30.85 32.59 16.60
CA ARG A 87 -32.17 32.01 16.92
C ARG A 87 -32.70 31.04 15.88
N LEU A 88 -31.81 30.21 15.32
CA LEU A 88 -32.25 29.15 14.42
C LEU A 88 -33.31 28.28 15.11
N ARG A 89 -34.30 27.85 14.33
CA ARG A 89 -35.30 26.89 14.78
C ARG A 89 -34.65 25.54 15.03
N ARG A 90 -33.84 25.09 14.08
CA ARG A 90 -33.20 23.77 14.09
C ARG A 90 -31.83 23.77 13.42
N VAL A 91 -30.94 22.94 13.94
CA VAL A 91 -29.64 22.60 13.34
C VAL A 91 -29.61 21.10 13.08
N VAL A 92 -29.28 20.73 11.84
CA VAL A 92 -29.18 19.35 11.39
C VAL A 92 -27.75 19.11 10.92
N PHE A 93 -27.03 18.18 11.54
CA PHE A 93 -25.65 17.87 11.15
C PHE A 93 -25.47 16.44 10.64
N GLY A 94 -24.45 16.26 9.80
CA GLY A 94 -24.11 14.99 9.17
C GLY A 94 -23.28 14.08 10.07
N ALA A 95 -21.95 14.23 10.00
CA ALA A 95 -21.01 13.43 10.79
C ALA A 95 -20.73 14.09 12.16
N PRO A 96 -20.51 13.30 13.24
CA PRO A 96 -20.04 13.84 14.51
C PRO A 96 -18.61 14.36 14.40
N ASP A 97 -18.24 15.32 15.26
CA ASP A 97 -16.85 15.79 15.41
C ASP A 97 -16.33 15.46 16.81
N PRO A 98 -15.59 14.34 16.98
CA PRO A 98 -15.07 13.92 18.28
C PRO A 98 -13.99 14.85 18.84
N LYS A 99 -13.49 15.82 18.06
CA LYS A 99 -12.41 16.71 18.49
C LYS A 99 -12.89 18.08 18.94
N THR A 100 -13.90 18.63 18.27
CA THR A 100 -14.37 20.00 18.57
C THR A 100 -15.89 20.18 18.61
N GLY A 101 -16.65 19.10 18.35
CA GLY A 101 -18.11 19.13 18.26
C GLY A 101 -18.78 19.57 19.56
N ALA A 102 -19.71 20.51 19.43
CA ALA A 102 -20.40 21.19 20.53
C ALA A 102 -21.91 20.88 20.59
N ALA A 103 -22.34 19.80 19.94
CA ALA A 103 -23.73 19.34 19.90
C ALA A 103 -23.87 17.89 20.40
N GLY A 104 -22.98 17.47 21.31
CA GLY A 104 -23.00 16.15 21.94
C GLY A 104 -21.67 15.40 21.92
N SER A 105 -20.69 15.76 21.08
CA SER A 105 -19.41 15.02 21.03
C SER A 105 -18.44 15.39 22.15
N VAL A 106 -17.97 16.65 22.20
CA VAL A 106 -17.03 17.12 23.24
C VAL A 106 -17.80 17.85 24.34
N LEU A 107 -18.77 18.65 23.93
CA LEU A 107 -19.68 19.38 24.80
C LEU A 107 -21.03 19.52 24.11
N ASP A 108 -22.04 19.95 24.85
CA ASP A 108 -23.39 20.16 24.31
C ASP A 108 -23.92 21.53 24.73
N LEU A 109 -23.70 22.55 23.89
CA LEU A 109 -24.22 23.89 24.15
C LEU A 109 -25.73 23.96 23.96
N PHE A 110 -26.31 23.07 23.16
CA PHE A 110 -27.75 23.08 22.87
C PHE A 110 -28.56 22.49 24.03
N ALA A 111 -27.96 21.61 24.83
CA ALA A 111 -28.55 21.08 26.06
C ALA A 111 -28.41 22.03 27.28
N GLU A 112 -27.59 23.08 27.21
CA GLU A 112 -27.37 24.00 28.33
C GLU A 112 -28.58 24.94 28.53
N ARG A 113 -29.39 24.64 29.55
CA ARG A 113 -30.64 25.35 29.86
C ARG A 113 -30.46 26.79 30.35
N ARG A 114 -29.24 27.17 30.77
CA ARG A 114 -28.94 28.56 31.18
C ARG A 114 -28.77 29.51 30.00
N LEU A 115 -28.58 29.00 28.79
CA LEU A 115 -28.50 29.82 27.58
C LEU A 115 -29.91 30.23 27.13
N ASN A 116 -30.05 31.49 26.67
CA ASN A 116 -31.35 32.15 26.53
C ASN A 116 -32.26 31.54 25.44
N HIS A 117 -31.69 31.19 24.28
CA HIS A 117 -32.46 30.63 23.16
C HIS A 117 -32.18 29.14 23.04
N HIS A 118 -33.18 28.35 22.65
CA HIS A 118 -33.03 26.91 22.44
C HIS A 118 -33.33 26.55 20.99
N THR A 119 -32.31 26.02 20.32
CA THR A 119 -32.36 25.51 18.96
C THR A 119 -32.44 23.99 19.01
N GLN A 120 -33.34 23.40 18.24
CA GLN A 120 -33.44 21.93 18.14
C GLN A 120 -32.23 21.37 17.39
N VAL A 121 -31.71 20.23 17.82
CA VAL A 121 -30.57 19.58 17.17
C VAL A 121 -30.96 18.20 16.67
N GLN A 122 -30.52 17.88 15.46
CA GLN A 122 -30.61 16.53 14.90
C GLN A 122 -29.27 16.14 14.24
N GLY A 123 -28.56 15.19 14.84
CA GLY A 123 -27.33 14.63 14.29
C GLY A 123 -27.55 13.42 13.38
N GLY A 124 -26.50 13.02 12.66
CA GLY A 124 -26.42 11.73 11.97
C GLY A 124 -27.02 11.69 10.56
N VAL A 125 -27.50 12.80 10.02
CA VAL A 125 -28.18 12.79 8.70
C VAL A 125 -27.15 12.63 7.58
N ARG A 126 -27.16 11.46 6.91
CA ARG A 126 -26.13 11.06 5.94
C ARG A 126 -24.70 11.06 6.52
N ALA A 127 -24.55 10.67 7.79
CA ALA A 127 -23.27 10.65 8.48
C ALA A 127 -22.14 9.93 7.71
N GLY A 128 -22.44 8.80 7.05
CA GLY A 128 -21.44 8.06 6.26
C GLY A 128 -20.92 8.82 5.04
N ASP A 129 -21.78 9.59 4.36
CA ASP A 129 -21.35 10.42 3.22
C ASP A 129 -20.51 11.60 3.69
N CYS A 130 -20.96 12.27 4.75
CA CYS A 130 -20.27 13.42 5.32
C CYS A 130 -18.92 13.03 5.93
N GLY A 131 -18.86 11.91 6.64
CA GLY A 131 -17.65 11.41 7.30
C GLY A 131 -16.59 10.98 6.30
N ARG A 132 -16.96 10.24 5.24
CA ARG A 132 -16.03 9.82 4.17
C ARG A 132 -15.32 11.01 3.54
N LEU A 133 -16.06 12.05 3.18
CA LEU A 133 -15.52 13.23 2.53
C LEU A 133 -14.43 13.92 3.38
N LEU A 134 -14.64 14.00 4.70
CA LEU A 134 -13.66 14.53 5.64
C LEU A 134 -12.44 13.60 5.81
N SER A 135 -12.68 12.29 5.97
CA SER A 135 -11.62 11.29 6.12
C SER A 135 -10.70 11.23 4.90
N ASP A 136 -11.28 11.21 3.69
CA ASP A 136 -10.56 11.16 2.41
C ASP A 136 -9.65 12.39 2.24
N PHE A 137 -10.15 13.59 2.57
CA PHE A 137 -9.36 14.83 2.49
C PHE A 137 -8.11 14.79 3.37
N PHE A 138 -8.24 14.40 4.64
CA PHE A 138 -7.08 14.35 5.53
C PHE A 138 -6.14 13.18 5.18
N GLN A 139 -6.66 12.08 4.64
CA GLN A 139 -5.81 10.99 4.12
C GLN A 139 -4.98 11.45 2.92
N GLN A 140 -5.58 12.18 1.97
CA GLN A 140 -4.87 12.77 0.85
C GLN A 140 -3.80 13.76 1.32
N ARG A 141 -4.12 14.66 2.27
CA ARG A 141 -3.12 15.60 2.82
C ARG A 141 -1.96 14.93 3.53
N ARG A 142 -2.22 13.86 4.31
CA ARG A 142 -1.15 13.06 4.94
C ARG A 142 -0.25 12.41 3.89
N THR A 143 -0.84 11.93 2.80
CA THR A 143 -0.09 11.32 1.69
C THR A 143 0.77 12.36 0.98
N GLN A 144 0.20 13.52 0.63
CA GLN A 144 0.91 14.64 0.00
C GLN A 144 2.06 15.17 0.86
N ALA A 145 1.85 15.34 2.18
CA ALA A 145 2.89 15.79 3.09
C ALA A 145 4.06 14.79 3.17
N ARG A 146 3.78 13.49 3.14
CA ARG A 146 4.80 12.43 3.09
C ARG A 146 5.58 12.44 1.77
N VAL A 147 4.90 12.69 0.65
CA VAL A 147 5.54 12.82 -0.67
C VAL A 147 6.45 14.06 -0.71
N ALA A 148 5.99 15.21 -0.20
CA ALA A 148 6.75 16.45 -0.18
C ALA A 148 8.02 16.37 0.71
N GLN A 149 8.01 15.54 1.75
CA GLN A 149 9.18 15.31 2.60
C GLN A 149 10.25 14.39 1.98
N GLN A 150 9.96 13.73 0.86
CA GLN A 150 10.86 12.73 0.24
C GLN A 150 11.08 13.06 -1.24
N PRO A 151 11.97 14.03 -1.55
CA PRO A 151 12.21 14.48 -2.92
C PRO A 151 12.67 13.32 -3.79
N LEU A 152 12.13 13.27 -5.02
CA LEU A 152 12.55 12.29 -6.01
C LEU A 152 13.96 12.66 -6.49
N ARG A 153 14.87 11.68 -6.49
CA ARG A 153 16.20 11.84 -7.07
C ARG A 153 16.13 12.14 -8.57
N GLU A 154 17.03 13.00 -9.04
CA GLU A 154 17.10 13.40 -10.46
C GLU A 154 17.36 12.21 -11.40
N ASP A 155 18.05 11.17 -10.94
CA ASP A 155 18.36 9.95 -11.70
C ASP A 155 17.31 8.85 -11.56
N ALA A 156 16.17 9.13 -10.93
CA ALA A 156 15.09 8.20 -10.71
C ALA A 156 13.73 8.72 -11.23
N LEU A 157 12.79 7.79 -11.38
CA LEU A 157 11.39 8.05 -11.67
C LEU A 157 10.53 7.50 -10.53
N ARG A 158 9.40 8.15 -10.28
CA ARG A 158 8.36 7.70 -9.35
C ARG A 158 7.08 7.51 -10.13
N THR A 159 6.50 6.32 -10.04
CA THR A 159 5.25 6.03 -10.75
C THR A 159 4.14 6.88 -10.12
N PRO A 160 3.33 7.60 -10.91
CA PRO A 160 2.24 8.40 -10.37
C PRO A 160 1.26 7.56 -9.54
N GLU A 161 0.76 8.10 -8.42
CA GLU A 161 -0.04 7.35 -7.44
C GLU A 161 -1.37 6.86 -8.04
N GLU A 162 -1.94 7.61 -8.97
CA GLU A 162 -3.17 7.29 -9.70
C GLU A 162 -3.07 5.99 -10.49
N ARG A 163 -1.86 5.55 -10.86
CA ARG A 163 -1.63 4.26 -11.53
C ARG A 163 -1.99 3.07 -10.64
N PHE A 164 -2.02 3.28 -9.32
CA PHE A 164 -2.32 2.27 -8.32
C PHE A 164 -3.71 2.44 -7.70
N ALA A 165 -4.57 3.29 -8.28
CA ALA A 165 -5.94 3.44 -7.84
C ALA A 165 -6.80 2.25 -8.29
N GLY A 166 -7.68 1.76 -7.42
CA GLY A 166 -8.66 0.72 -7.76
C GLY A 166 -8.07 -0.66 -8.10
N LEU A 167 -6.89 -0.99 -7.56
CA LEU A 167 -6.28 -2.31 -7.80
C LEU A 167 -7.13 -3.43 -7.18
N PRO A 168 -7.41 -4.53 -7.92
CA PRO A 168 -8.22 -5.62 -7.42
C PRO A 168 -7.51 -6.35 -6.29
N ASP A 169 -8.24 -6.63 -5.21
CA ASP A 169 -7.79 -7.45 -4.08
C ASP A 169 -6.50 -6.93 -3.39
N TYR A 170 -6.24 -5.61 -3.47
CA TYR A 170 -5.06 -4.97 -2.88
C TYR A 170 -5.47 -3.76 -2.00
N PRO A 171 -6.11 -3.99 -0.83
CA PRO A 171 -6.69 -2.93 0.00
C PRO A 171 -5.69 -2.25 0.94
N TRP A 172 -4.42 -2.66 0.93
CA TRP A 172 -3.43 -2.30 1.94
C TRP A 172 -2.83 -0.90 1.74
N ALA A 173 -2.56 -0.24 2.87
CA ALA A 173 -1.96 1.09 2.87
C ALA A 173 -0.46 1.00 2.53
N PRO A 174 0.06 1.91 1.69
CA PRO A 174 1.48 1.92 1.38
C PRO A 174 2.32 2.45 2.55
N ASN A 175 3.42 1.76 2.86
CA ASN A 175 4.49 2.28 3.72
C ASN A 175 5.73 2.58 2.88
N TYR A 176 6.56 3.51 3.33
CA TYR A 176 7.76 3.93 2.61
C TYR A 176 8.96 4.12 3.55
N LEU A 177 10.15 3.77 3.06
CA LEU A 177 11.45 4.11 3.65
C LEU A 177 12.31 4.84 2.62
N SER A 178 13.12 5.79 3.08
CA SER A 178 14.10 6.50 2.24
C SER A 178 15.40 6.79 2.99
N ASP A 179 15.47 6.36 4.25
CA ASP A 179 16.54 6.59 5.21
C ASP A 179 17.56 5.44 5.26
N LEU A 180 17.38 4.40 4.45
CA LEU A 180 18.38 3.33 4.31
C LEU A 180 19.62 3.87 3.59
N PRO A 181 20.83 3.71 4.14
CA PRO A 181 22.07 4.14 3.48
C PRO A 181 22.20 3.66 2.03
N ALA A 182 21.86 2.40 1.74
CA ALA A 182 21.94 1.83 0.39
C ALA A 182 20.94 2.45 -0.59
N LEU A 183 19.83 3.02 -0.13
CA LEU A 183 18.87 3.72 -1.00
C LEU A 183 19.41 5.07 -1.47
N ALA A 184 20.31 5.68 -0.70
CA ALA A 184 20.89 6.99 -0.98
C ALA A 184 19.80 8.00 -1.41
N GLY A 185 18.69 8.07 -0.67
CA GLY A 185 17.55 8.96 -0.95
C GLY A 185 16.44 8.40 -1.86
N LEU A 186 16.60 7.21 -2.45
CA LEU A 186 15.50 6.54 -3.15
C LEU A 186 14.41 6.12 -2.16
N ARG A 187 13.15 6.16 -2.59
CA ARG A 187 12.01 5.71 -1.80
C ARG A 187 11.69 4.25 -2.10
N LEU A 188 11.74 3.41 -1.08
CA LEU A 188 11.35 2.01 -1.08
C LEU A 188 9.94 1.86 -0.50
N HIS A 189 9.00 1.30 -1.27
CA HIS A 189 7.67 0.93 -0.80
C HIS A 189 7.68 -0.44 -0.12
N TYR A 190 6.81 -0.63 0.87
CA TYR A 190 6.49 -1.94 1.43
C TYR A 190 5.08 -1.98 2.03
N LEU A 191 4.52 -3.19 2.07
CA LEU A 191 3.37 -3.51 2.93
C LEU A 191 3.85 -3.93 4.32
N ASP A 192 3.10 -3.57 5.36
CA ASP A 192 3.33 -3.94 6.76
C ASP A 192 1.99 -4.09 7.46
N GLU A 193 1.47 -5.31 7.44
CA GLU A 193 0.10 -5.64 7.85
C GLU A 193 0.10 -6.64 9.01
N GLY A 194 -0.95 -6.61 9.82
CA GLY A 194 -1.09 -7.49 10.99
C GLY A 194 -0.38 -6.99 12.25
N PRO A 195 -0.41 -7.77 13.35
CA PRO A 195 0.10 -7.35 14.65
C PRO A 195 1.63 -7.23 14.67
N ARG A 196 2.17 -6.18 15.29
CA ARG A 196 3.62 -5.96 15.40
C ARG A 196 4.30 -6.70 16.55
N ALA A 197 3.60 -6.89 17.67
CA ALA A 197 4.19 -7.44 18.89
C ALA A 197 3.98 -8.97 18.96
N GLY A 198 5.07 -9.72 19.14
CA GLY A 198 5.04 -11.16 19.44
C GLY A 198 4.57 -12.08 18.32
N ALA A 199 4.26 -11.55 17.13
CA ALA A 199 3.75 -12.32 15.99
C ALA A 199 4.87 -12.85 15.09
N SER A 200 4.65 -14.03 14.49
CA SER A 200 5.49 -14.51 13.38
C SER A 200 5.39 -13.55 12.20
N VAL A 201 6.52 -13.30 11.52
CA VAL A 201 6.61 -12.35 10.41
C VAL A 201 6.79 -13.08 9.09
N TRP A 202 5.87 -12.92 8.16
CA TRP A 202 5.99 -13.42 6.78
C TRP A 202 6.66 -12.34 5.92
N LEU A 203 7.96 -12.48 5.67
CA LEU A 203 8.69 -11.57 4.79
C LEU A 203 8.58 -12.05 3.34
N CYS A 204 7.73 -11.41 2.56
CA CYS A 204 7.39 -11.82 1.20
C CYS A 204 8.19 -11.03 0.16
N LEU A 205 9.15 -11.68 -0.49
CA LEU A 205 10.04 -11.07 -1.48
C LEU A 205 9.61 -11.46 -2.89
N HIS A 206 9.22 -10.49 -3.70
CA HIS A 206 8.82 -10.75 -5.10
C HIS A 206 10.04 -10.81 -6.02
N GLY A 207 9.83 -11.33 -7.23
CA GLY A 207 10.84 -11.32 -8.31
C GLY A 207 10.51 -10.38 -9.46
N ASN A 208 11.20 -10.58 -10.59
CA ASN A 208 11.02 -9.84 -11.83
C ASN A 208 9.97 -10.53 -12.71
N PRO A 209 9.03 -9.81 -13.35
CA PRO A 209 8.80 -8.36 -13.34
C PRO A 209 7.68 -7.93 -12.36
N ALA A 210 7.47 -8.71 -11.29
CA ALA A 210 6.35 -8.53 -10.36
C ALA A 210 6.64 -7.45 -9.30
N TRP A 211 5.72 -7.35 -8.33
CA TRP A 211 5.83 -6.51 -7.13
C TRP A 211 4.96 -7.11 -6.01
N SER A 212 4.85 -6.47 -4.84
CA SER A 212 4.09 -6.99 -3.67
C SER A 212 2.64 -7.40 -3.99
N TYR A 213 2.04 -6.87 -5.05
CA TYR A 213 0.75 -7.32 -5.60
C TYR A 213 0.67 -8.84 -5.89
N LEU A 214 1.80 -9.47 -6.20
CA LEU A 214 1.91 -10.92 -6.41
C LEU A 214 1.50 -11.74 -5.19
N TYR A 215 1.69 -11.19 -3.99
CA TYR A 215 1.35 -11.86 -2.74
C TYR A 215 -0.09 -11.64 -2.28
N ARG A 216 -0.93 -10.91 -3.05
CA ARG A 216 -2.28 -10.51 -2.61
C ARG A 216 -3.22 -11.67 -2.26
N ARG A 217 -3.00 -12.86 -2.84
CA ARG A 217 -3.78 -14.07 -2.55
C ARG A 217 -3.24 -14.86 -1.34
N MET A 218 -2.03 -14.55 -0.89
CA MET A 218 -1.37 -15.20 0.26
C MET A 218 -1.51 -14.35 1.54
N ILE A 219 -1.37 -13.03 1.42
CA ILE A 219 -1.42 -12.09 2.56
C ILE A 219 -2.68 -12.31 3.43
N PRO A 220 -3.91 -12.40 2.89
CA PRO A 220 -5.11 -12.59 3.73
C PRO A 220 -5.05 -13.86 4.59
N VAL A 221 -4.46 -14.94 4.08
CA VAL A 221 -4.32 -16.21 4.82
C VAL A 221 -3.38 -16.06 6.01
N PHE A 222 -2.25 -15.39 5.81
CA PHE A 222 -1.30 -15.11 6.89
C PHE A 222 -1.90 -14.18 7.96
N LEU A 223 -2.63 -13.15 7.53
CA LEU A 223 -3.31 -12.22 8.43
C LEU A 223 -4.42 -12.91 9.23
N ALA A 224 -5.19 -13.80 8.60
CA ALA A 224 -6.22 -14.59 9.26
C ALA A 224 -5.65 -15.53 10.34
N ALA A 225 -4.39 -15.96 10.18
CA ALA A 225 -3.65 -16.72 11.19
C ALA A 225 -3.09 -15.85 12.34
N GLY A 226 -3.37 -14.55 12.36
CA GLY A 226 -2.85 -13.63 13.38
C GLY A 226 -1.38 -13.27 13.20
N HIS A 227 -0.81 -13.49 12.03
CA HIS A 227 0.60 -13.20 11.74
C HIS A 227 0.80 -11.80 11.15
N ARG A 228 2.03 -11.28 11.23
CA ARG A 228 2.45 -10.05 10.54
C ARG A 228 2.92 -10.39 9.14
N VAL A 229 2.61 -9.56 8.15
CA VAL A 229 3.11 -9.71 6.79
C VAL A 229 3.85 -8.46 6.36
N VAL A 230 5.07 -8.64 5.87
CA VAL A 230 5.92 -7.56 5.34
C VAL A 230 6.29 -7.90 3.90
N ALA A 231 5.97 -7.02 2.95
CA ALA A 231 6.23 -7.26 1.53
C ALA A 231 6.81 -6.00 0.87
N PRO A 232 8.14 -5.86 0.76
CA PRO A 232 8.77 -4.74 0.06
C PRO A 232 8.65 -4.86 -1.46
N ASP A 233 8.52 -3.72 -2.13
CA ASP A 233 8.74 -3.63 -3.58
C ASP A 233 10.22 -3.33 -3.83
N LEU A 234 10.93 -4.21 -4.52
CA LEU A 234 12.32 -3.98 -4.92
C LEU A 234 12.44 -2.65 -5.70
N VAL A 235 13.55 -1.95 -5.52
CA VAL A 235 13.81 -0.69 -6.23
C VAL A 235 13.80 -0.96 -7.74
N GLY A 236 13.04 -0.17 -8.50
CA GLY A 236 12.73 -0.46 -9.90
C GLY A 236 11.36 -1.11 -10.15
N PHE A 237 10.65 -1.55 -9.11
CA PHE A 237 9.38 -2.26 -9.22
C PHE A 237 8.28 -1.62 -8.37
N GLY A 238 7.03 -2.03 -8.60
CA GLY A 238 5.88 -1.64 -7.78
C GLY A 238 5.77 -0.13 -7.54
N LYS A 239 5.55 0.28 -6.29
CA LYS A 239 5.47 1.69 -5.87
C LYS A 239 6.82 2.28 -5.43
N SER A 240 7.89 1.49 -5.46
CA SER A 240 9.25 1.98 -5.21
C SER A 240 9.74 2.87 -6.36
N ASP A 241 10.67 3.76 -6.02
CA ASP A 241 11.37 4.58 -7.01
C ASP A 241 12.14 3.68 -8.00
N LYS A 242 12.34 4.20 -9.21
CA LYS A 242 12.90 3.45 -10.34
C LYS A 242 14.08 4.21 -10.94
N PRO A 243 15.33 3.79 -10.67
CA PRO A 243 16.50 4.35 -11.33
C PRO A 243 16.33 4.32 -12.85
N LYS A 244 16.75 5.38 -13.54
CA LYS A 244 16.56 5.53 -15.00
C LYS A 244 17.48 4.63 -15.83
N LYS A 245 18.56 4.13 -15.23
CA LYS A 245 19.63 3.38 -15.92
C LYS A 245 19.76 1.96 -15.38
N GLU A 246 20.00 1.01 -16.27
CA GLU A 246 20.20 -0.41 -15.93
C GLU A 246 21.39 -0.61 -14.98
N GLY A 247 22.50 0.08 -15.22
CA GLY A 247 23.71 -0.01 -14.40
C GLY A 247 23.56 0.49 -12.95
N ALA A 248 22.41 1.05 -12.57
CA ALA A 248 22.10 1.32 -11.17
C ALA A 248 21.70 0.05 -10.38
N HIS A 249 21.38 -1.04 -11.08
CA HIS A 249 20.99 -2.31 -10.48
C HIS A 249 22.18 -3.27 -10.46
N SER A 250 22.49 -3.81 -9.28
CA SER A 250 23.43 -4.92 -9.10
C SER A 250 22.90 -5.89 -8.04
N PHE A 251 23.33 -7.15 -8.08
CA PHE A 251 22.92 -8.16 -7.11
C PHE A 251 23.32 -7.71 -5.70
N GLY A 252 24.59 -7.31 -5.55
CA GLY A 252 25.13 -6.88 -4.26
C GLY A 252 24.39 -5.68 -3.67
N TRP A 253 23.95 -4.73 -4.51
CA TRP A 253 23.21 -3.56 -4.06
C TRP A 253 21.78 -3.90 -3.62
N HIS A 254 21.02 -4.67 -4.42
CA HIS A 254 19.66 -5.09 -4.04
C HIS A 254 19.67 -5.92 -2.75
N ARG A 255 20.64 -6.83 -2.61
CA ARG A 255 20.84 -7.59 -1.38
C ARG A 255 21.10 -6.68 -0.17
N ARG A 256 21.94 -5.65 -0.34
CA ARG A 256 22.24 -4.69 0.74
C ARG A 256 20.99 -3.91 1.17
N VAL A 257 20.19 -3.45 0.22
CA VAL A 257 18.90 -2.78 0.52
C VAL A 257 17.99 -3.70 1.34
N LEU A 258 17.91 -4.99 1.01
CA LEU A 258 17.09 -5.95 1.77
C LEU A 258 17.63 -6.22 3.17
N LEU A 259 18.95 -6.33 3.34
CA LEU A 259 19.55 -6.49 4.67
C LEU A 259 19.27 -5.26 5.56
N GLU A 260 19.50 -4.06 5.03
CA GLU A 260 19.22 -2.81 5.73
C GLU A 260 17.72 -2.66 6.02
N PHE A 261 16.84 -3.10 5.11
CA PHE A 261 15.40 -3.11 5.32
C PHE A 261 14.98 -4.01 6.49
N VAL A 262 15.50 -5.24 6.53
CA VAL A 262 15.25 -6.20 7.61
C VAL A 262 15.72 -5.65 8.96
N ASP A 263 16.91 -5.06 9.00
CA ASP A 263 17.45 -4.46 10.22
C ASP A 263 16.69 -3.19 10.64
N ARG A 264 16.32 -2.32 9.69
CA ARG A 264 15.60 -1.07 9.95
C ARG A 264 14.22 -1.27 10.56
N LEU A 265 13.56 -2.38 10.23
CA LEU A 265 12.27 -2.77 10.80
C LEU A 265 12.39 -3.70 12.02
N ASP A 266 13.63 -4.04 12.41
CA ASP A 266 13.99 -5.07 13.40
C ASP A 266 13.15 -6.35 13.25
N LEU A 267 13.08 -6.88 12.03
CA LEU A 267 12.29 -8.09 11.79
C LEU A 267 12.94 -9.28 12.51
N ARG A 268 12.10 -10.04 13.22
CA ARG A 268 12.44 -11.24 14.00
C ARG A 268 11.33 -12.27 13.81
N GLU A 269 11.57 -13.52 14.20
CA GLU A 269 10.62 -14.62 13.98
C GLU A 269 10.17 -14.72 12.51
N VAL A 270 11.11 -14.49 11.58
CA VAL A 270 10.82 -14.39 10.16
C VAL A 270 10.62 -15.77 9.55
N VAL A 271 9.47 -15.97 8.91
CA VAL A 271 9.27 -16.95 7.85
C VAL A 271 9.50 -16.24 6.52
N LEU A 272 10.62 -16.56 5.88
CA LEU A 272 11.01 -15.96 4.62
C LEU A 272 10.22 -16.60 3.47
N VAL A 273 9.49 -15.80 2.69
CA VAL A 273 8.70 -16.26 1.55
C VAL A 273 9.31 -15.74 0.26
N VAL A 274 9.75 -16.64 -0.62
CA VAL A 274 10.57 -16.27 -1.79
C VAL A 274 10.17 -16.99 -3.06
N GLN A 275 10.37 -16.32 -4.19
CA GLN A 275 10.16 -16.81 -5.56
C GLN A 275 10.99 -15.93 -6.51
N ASP A 276 11.48 -16.50 -7.62
CA ASP A 276 12.30 -15.81 -8.64
C ASP A 276 13.41 -14.95 -8.00
N TRP A 277 13.61 -13.70 -8.41
CA TRP A 277 14.59 -12.79 -7.84
C TRP A 277 14.44 -12.53 -6.35
N GLY A 278 13.22 -12.67 -5.82
CA GLY A 278 12.99 -12.69 -4.39
C GLY A 278 13.73 -13.83 -3.70
N GLY A 279 13.88 -14.98 -4.36
CA GLY A 279 14.68 -16.10 -3.88
C GLY A 279 16.17 -16.00 -4.21
N LEU A 280 16.56 -15.54 -5.40
CA LEU A 280 17.98 -15.30 -5.71
C LEU A 280 18.63 -14.38 -4.66
N LEU A 281 17.93 -13.31 -4.27
CA LEU A 281 18.39 -12.38 -3.23
C LEU A 281 18.10 -12.92 -1.84
N GLY A 282 16.84 -13.32 -1.59
CA GLY A 282 16.32 -13.69 -0.27
C GLY A 282 17.04 -14.87 0.36
N LEU A 283 17.38 -15.90 -0.42
CA LEU A 283 18.09 -17.07 0.09
C LEU A 283 19.52 -16.73 0.57
N THR A 284 20.04 -15.54 0.26
CA THR A 284 21.35 -15.07 0.75
C THR A 284 21.28 -14.18 2.00
N LEU A 285 20.07 -13.88 2.50
CA LEU A 285 19.88 -13.02 3.67
C LEU A 285 20.10 -13.75 5.01
N PRO A 286 19.57 -14.97 5.23
CA PRO A 286 19.64 -15.62 6.54
C PRO A 286 21.05 -15.85 7.06
N MET A 287 22.03 -16.12 6.18
CA MET A 287 23.42 -16.32 6.59
C MET A 287 24.06 -15.09 7.28
N ALA A 288 23.50 -13.89 7.10
CA ALA A 288 24.00 -12.68 7.75
C ALA A 288 23.48 -12.50 9.20
N ALA A 289 22.28 -12.99 9.49
CA ALA A 289 21.66 -12.90 10.82
C ALA A 289 20.70 -14.08 11.04
N PRO A 290 21.22 -15.32 11.19
CA PRO A 290 20.39 -16.53 11.22
C PRO A 290 19.30 -16.50 12.30
N GLN A 291 19.60 -15.89 13.44
CA GLN A 291 18.70 -15.75 14.59
C GLN A 291 17.41 -14.96 14.30
N ARG A 292 17.33 -14.21 13.20
CA ARG A 292 16.10 -13.50 12.80
C ARG A 292 15.09 -14.43 12.10
N TYR A 293 15.54 -15.57 11.58
CA TYR A 293 14.77 -16.42 10.67
C TYR A 293 14.43 -17.75 11.33
N ARG A 294 13.14 -18.06 11.42
CA ARG A 294 12.63 -19.33 11.96
C ARG A 294 12.12 -20.28 10.87
N GLY A 295 11.80 -19.75 9.70
CA GLY A 295 11.21 -20.54 8.62
C GLY A 295 11.54 -20.05 7.22
N LEU A 296 11.39 -20.96 6.24
CA LEU A 296 11.51 -20.68 4.81
C LEU A 296 10.33 -21.31 4.06
N LEU A 297 9.53 -20.49 3.38
CA LEU A 297 8.61 -20.91 2.32
C LEU A 297 9.25 -20.56 0.96
N VAL A 298 9.77 -21.58 0.27
CA VAL A 298 10.46 -21.41 -1.01
C VAL A 298 9.58 -21.86 -2.17
N MET A 299 9.40 -20.97 -3.15
CA MET A 299 8.70 -21.20 -4.40
C MET A 299 9.67 -21.04 -5.58
N ASN A 300 9.25 -21.41 -6.79
CA ASN A 300 10.04 -21.42 -8.04
C ASN A 300 11.17 -20.38 -8.08
N THR A 301 12.38 -20.81 -7.77
CA THR A 301 13.59 -20.00 -7.62
C THR A 301 14.84 -20.87 -7.77
N LEU A 302 16.03 -20.27 -7.65
CA LEU A 302 17.30 -20.97 -7.55
C LEU A 302 18.30 -20.22 -6.66
N LEU A 303 19.37 -20.91 -6.25
CA LEU A 303 20.63 -20.31 -5.81
C LEU A 303 21.58 -20.25 -7.01
N ALA A 304 21.77 -19.07 -7.58
CA ALA A 304 22.61 -18.87 -8.75
C ALA A 304 24.09 -18.82 -8.35
N THR A 305 24.71 -19.98 -8.18
CA THR A 305 26.11 -20.07 -7.72
C THR A 305 27.15 -19.79 -8.80
N GLY A 306 26.75 -19.79 -10.07
CA GLY A 306 27.68 -19.66 -11.21
C GLY A 306 28.58 -20.87 -11.43
N ASP A 307 28.36 -21.98 -10.70
CA ASP A 307 29.14 -23.23 -10.84
C ASP A 307 28.46 -24.21 -11.82
N ALA A 308 27.21 -23.95 -12.20
CA ALA A 308 26.41 -24.76 -13.10
C ALA A 308 25.70 -23.86 -14.12
N PRO A 309 25.48 -24.33 -15.36
CA PRO A 309 24.80 -23.54 -16.38
C PRO A 309 23.36 -23.24 -15.97
N LEU A 310 22.87 -22.07 -16.37
CA LEU A 310 21.46 -21.69 -16.22
C LEU A 310 20.58 -22.59 -17.10
N SER A 311 19.32 -22.78 -16.69
CA SER A 311 18.40 -23.67 -17.43
C SER A 311 18.18 -23.16 -18.87
N PRO A 312 17.96 -24.06 -19.84
CA PRO A 312 17.62 -23.64 -21.21
C PRO A 312 16.41 -22.71 -21.27
N GLY A 313 15.42 -22.93 -20.41
CA GLY A 313 14.25 -22.07 -20.26
C GLY A 313 14.60 -20.66 -19.78
N PHE A 314 15.53 -20.53 -18.84
CA PHE A 314 16.04 -19.23 -18.41
C PHE A 314 16.81 -18.51 -19.52
N LEU A 315 17.67 -19.22 -20.26
CA LEU A 315 18.41 -18.64 -21.38
C LEU A 315 17.46 -18.11 -22.46
N ALA A 316 16.41 -18.87 -22.79
CA ALA A 316 15.37 -18.46 -23.73
C ALA A 316 14.57 -17.25 -23.20
N TRP A 317 14.22 -17.22 -21.92
CA TRP A 317 13.59 -16.08 -21.27
C TRP A 317 14.46 -14.82 -21.34
N ARG A 318 15.75 -14.93 -20.99
CA ARG A 318 16.72 -13.83 -21.06
C ARG A 318 16.83 -13.27 -22.47
N GLN A 319 16.91 -14.14 -23.48
CA GLN A 319 16.91 -13.73 -24.88
C GLN A 319 15.60 -13.03 -25.26
N MET A 320 14.44 -13.54 -24.85
CA MET A 320 13.15 -12.92 -25.13
C MET A 320 13.07 -11.49 -24.58
N CYS A 321 13.52 -11.28 -23.34
CA CYS A 321 13.60 -9.94 -22.73
C CYS A 321 14.50 -8.98 -23.51
N ALA A 322 15.63 -9.47 -24.02
CA ALA A 322 16.55 -8.65 -24.82
C ALA A 322 15.96 -8.27 -26.19
N HIS A 323 15.23 -9.19 -26.84
CA HIS A 323 14.61 -8.95 -28.14
C HIS A 323 13.32 -8.11 -28.06
N ASN A 324 12.59 -8.18 -26.94
CA ASN A 324 11.35 -7.46 -26.73
C ASN A 324 11.35 -6.69 -25.40
N PRO A 325 12.12 -5.59 -25.27
CA PRO A 325 12.26 -4.85 -24.01
C PRO A 325 10.97 -4.17 -23.51
N GLU A 326 9.95 -4.10 -24.36
CA GLU A 326 8.63 -3.51 -24.05
C GLU A 326 7.53 -4.56 -23.93
N PHE A 327 7.90 -5.83 -23.65
CA PHE A 327 6.93 -6.91 -23.45
C PHE A 327 5.81 -6.52 -22.45
N ASP A 328 4.59 -6.95 -22.73
CA ASP A 328 3.44 -6.74 -21.85
C ASP A 328 3.54 -7.68 -20.66
N ILE A 329 3.61 -7.08 -19.46
CA ILE A 329 3.89 -7.81 -18.22
C ILE A 329 2.64 -8.57 -17.78
N GLY A 330 1.47 -7.95 -17.86
CA GLY A 330 0.20 -8.62 -17.58
C GLY A 330 -0.02 -9.85 -18.48
N ARG A 331 0.25 -9.71 -19.79
CA ARG A 331 0.19 -10.84 -20.73
C ARG A 331 1.21 -11.92 -20.41
N LEU A 332 2.43 -11.55 -19.99
CA LEU A 332 3.44 -12.52 -19.57
C LEU A 332 2.94 -13.34 -18.37
N LEU A 333 2.39 -12.69 -17.34
CA LEU A 333 1.89 -13.40 -16.16
C LEU A 333 0.67 -14.27 -16.50
N ALA A 334 -0.21 -13.81 -17.39
CA ALA A 334 -1.37 -14.56 -17.84
C ALA A 334 -1.00 -15.84 -18.62
N ARG A 335 0.17 -15.91 -19.28
CA ARG A 335 0.61 -17.14 -19.99
C ARG A 335 0.71 -18.35 -19.06
N GLY A 336 1.20 -18.15 -17.84
CA GLY A 336 1.30 -19.21 -16.83
C GLY A 336 0.15 -19.23 -15.83
N ASN A 337 -0.82 -18.31 -15.97
CA ASN A 337 -1.95 -18.11 -15.07
C ASN A 337 -3.19 -17.64 -15.86
N PRO A 338 -3.81 -18.53 -16.67
CA PRO A 338 -4.91 -18.16 -17.55
C PRO A 338 -6.17 -17.68 -16.80
N GLN A 339 -6.25 -17.92 -15.49
CA GLN A 339 -7.31 -17.45 -14.60
C GLN A 339 -7.23 -15.96 -14.26
N LEU A 340 -6.13 -15.26 -14.59
CA LEU A 340 -5.99 -13.84 -14.27
C LEU A 340 -7.00 -12.99 -15.04
N ARG A 341 -7.73 -12.14 -14.31
CA ARG A 341 -8.67 -11.18 -14.91
C ARG A 341 -7.91 -10.04 -15.61
N PRO A 342 -8.50 -9.37 -16.62
CA PRO A 342 -7.86 -8.24 -17.29
C PRO A 342 -7.38 -7.13 -16.34
N GLU A 343 -8.16 -6.85 -15.30
CA GLU A 343 -7.83 -5.90 -14.23
C GLU A 343 -6.63 -6.33 -13.37
N GLU A 344 -6.46 -7.62 -13.11
CA GLU A 344 -5.28 -8.17 -12.41
C GLU A 344 -4.04 -8.11 -13.31
N CYS A 345 -4.19 -8.42 -14.61
CA CYS A 345 -3.13 -8.21 -15.59
C CYS A 345 -2.71 -6.73 -15.68
N ALA A 346 -3.67 -5.81 -15.63
CA ALA A 346 -3.41 -4.37 -15.64
C ALA A 346 -2.65 -3.91 -14.38
N ALA A 347 -2.91 -4.52 -13.21
CA ALA A 347 -2.18 -4.23 -11.97
C ALA A 347 -0.67 -4.51 -12.07
N TYR A 348 -0.27 -5.49 -12.88
CA TYR A 348 1.15 -5.77 -13.15
C TYR A 348 1.81 -4.80 -14.14
N ASN A 349 1.01 -4.22 -15.04
CA ASN A 349 1.48 -3.16 -15.94
C ASN A 349 1.49 -1.77 -15.26
N ALA A 350 0.74 -1.58 -14.17
CA ALA A 350 0.60 -0.30 -13.47
C ALA A 350 1.93 0.41 -13.12
N PRO A 351 2.97 -0.28 -12.60
CA PRO A 351 4.24 0.36 -12.25
C PRO A 351 5.01 0.97 -13.44
N PHE A 352 4.67 0.58 -14.68
CA PHE A 352 5.50 0.77 -15.87
C PHE A 352 4.72 1.51 -16.99
N PRO A 353 4.37 2.80 -16.80
CA PRO A 353 3.56 3.55 -17.76
C PRO A 353 4.26 3.76 -19.12
N ASP A 354 5.59 3.84 -19.14
CA ASP A 354 6.38 3.99 -20.36
C ASP A 354 7.78 3.34 -20.21
N ARG A 355 8.58 3.40 -21.28
CA ARG A 355 9.93 2.82 -21.37
C ARG A 355 10.91 3.28 -20.28
N GLY A 356 10.74 4.50 -19.76
CA GLY A 356 11.61 5.10 -18.75
C GLY A 356 11.54 4.37 -17.41
N TYR A 357 10.38 3.79 -17.08
CA TYR A 357 10.16 3.06 -15.83
C TYR A 357 10.66 1.61 -15.87
N ARG A 358 11.20 1.14 -17.01
CA ARG A 358 11.50 -0.27 -17.27
C ARG A 358 12.99 -0.64 -17.19
N ALA A 359 13.84 0.22 -16.63
CA ALA A 359 15.28 -0.06 -16.51
C ALA A 359 15.57 -1.35 -15.74
N ALA A 360 14.87 -1.60 -14.64
CA ALA A 360 15.02 -2.83 -13.86
C ALA A 360 14.64 -4.10 -14.66
N LEU A 361 13.61 -4.01 -15.52
CA LEU A 361 13.16 -5.14 -16.34
C LEU A 361 14.21 -5.58 -17.36
N ARG A 362 15.07 -4.66 -17.79
CA ARG A 362 16.19 -4.92 -18.69
C ARG A 362 17.45 -5.36 -17.93
N ALA A 363 17.66 -4.82 -16.73
CA ALA A 363 18.82 -5.14 -15.90
C ALA A 363 18.74 -6.54 -15.27
N PHE A 364 17.57 -6.98 -14.81
CA PHE A 364 17.44 -8.21 -14.02
C PHE A 364 17.77 -9.49 -14.80
N PRO A 365 17.27 -9.73 -16.03
CA PRO A 365 17.58 -10.95 -16.77
C PRO A 365 19.09 -11.23 -16.99
N PRO A 366 19.93 -10.27 -17.45
CA PRO A 366 21.37 -10.50 -17.59
C PRO A 366 22.14 -10.50 -16.26
N MET A 367 21.53 -10.03 -15.16
CA MET A 367 22.16 -9.97 -13.84
C MET A 367 22.13 -11.30 -13.07
N VAL A 368 21.38 -12.31 -13.55
CA VAL A 368 21.39 -13.64 -12.91
C VAL A 368 22.81 -14.21 -13.00
N PRO A 369 23.45 -14.56 -11.86
CA PRO A 369 24.83 -15.04 -11.86
C PRO A 369 24.98 -16.31 -12.69
N GLU A 370 25.75 -16.23 -13.79
CA GLU A 370 26.00 -17.34 -14.72
C GLU A 370 27.39 -17.95 -14.54
N PHE A 371 28.37 -17.15 -14.11
CA PHE A 371 29.77 -17.55 -13.99
C PHE A 371 30.27 -17.39 -12.55
N PRO A 372 31.39 -18.05 -12.16
CA PRO A 372 31.90 -17.98 -10.80
C PRO A 372 32.22 -16.56 -10.31
N GLU A 373 32.60 -15.67 -11.24
CA GLU A 373 32.96 -14.26 -11.00
C GLU A 373 31.77 -13.29 -11.19
N SER A 374 30.58 -13.79 -11.56
CA SER A 374 29.39 -12.95 -11.67
C SER A 374 29.02 -12.35 -10.31
N ASP A 375 28.57 -11.09 -10.29
CA ASP A 375 28.08 -10.44 -9.06
C ASP A 375 26.96 -11.29 -8.44
N GLY A 376 27.11 -11.64 -7.16
CA GLY A 376 26.20 -12.53 -6.44
C GLY A 376 26.54 -14.03 -6.45
N ALA A 377 27.42 -14.52 -7.33
CA ALA A 377 27.78 -15.94 -7.41
C ALA A 377 28.45 -16.45 -6.13
N ALA A 378 29.46 -15.72 -5.64
CA ALA A 378 30.16 -16.06 -4.39
C ALA A 378 29.23 -16.04 -3.17
N LEU A 379 28.31 -15.07 -3.10
CA LEU A 379 27.28 -15.00 -2.05
C LEU A 379 26.31 -16.18 -2.12
N SER A 380 25.92 -16.58 -3.32
CA SER A 380 25.05 -17.74 -3.53
C SER A 380 25.73 -19.06 -3.14
N ARG A 381 27.05 -19.20 -3.35
CA ARG A 381 27.82 -20.34 -2.83
C ARG A 381 27.86 -20.36 -1.30
N GLN A 382 28.09 -19.21 -0.66
CA GLN A 382 28.03 -19.10 0.80
C GLN A 382 26.64 -19.46 1.34
N ALA A 383 25.58 -19.00 0.66
CA ALA A 383 24.21 -19.35 1.01
C ALA A 383 23.95 -20.86 0.87
N ARG A 384 24.44 -21.51 -0.19
CA ARG A 384 24.37 -22.97 -0.35
C ARG A 384 24.99 -23.71 0.84
N GLU A 385 26.16 -23.28 1.31
CA GLU A 385 26.79 -23.87 2.50
C GLU A 385 25.98 -23.61 3.78
N PHE A 386 25.40 -22.42 3.93
CA PHE A 386 24.51 -22.11 5.05
C PHE A 386 23.28 -23.02 5.07
N TRP A 387 22.55 -23.13 3.95
CA TRP A 387 21.33 -23.93 3.86
C TRP A 387 21.56 -25.42 4.07
N SER A 388 22.71 -25.94 3.63
CA SER A 388 23.03 -27.37 3.75
C SER A 388 23.60 -27.73 5.12
N ARG A 389 24.37 -26.84 5.76
CA ARG A 389 25.11 -27.17 6.99
C ARG A 389 24.60 -26.49 8.25
N GLN A 390 24.12 -25.25 8.15
CA GLN A 390 23.86 -24.38 9.30
C GLN A 390 22.38 -24.12 9.56
N TRP A 391 21.54 -24.14 8.52
CA TRP A 391 20.11 -23.92 8.66
C TRP A 391 19.46 -24.91 9.64
N SER A 392 18.69 -24.37 10.57
CA SER A 392 18.00 -25.12 11.62
C SER A 392 16.51 -24.78 11.74
N GLY A 393 16.00 -23.84 10.94
CA GLY A 393 14.58 -23.50 10.91
C GLY A 393 13.74 -24.53 10.14
N LYS A 394 12.42 -24.33 10.16
CA LYS A 394 11.49 -25.14 9.35
C LYS A 394 11.54 -24.71 7.88
N SER A 395 11.31 -25.63 6.95
CA SER A 395 11.29 -25.31 5.52
C SER A 395 10.06 -25.93 4.87
N LEU A 396 9.47 -25.24 3.90
CA LEU A 396 8.42 -25.75 3.03
C LEU A 396 8.69 -25.30 1.60
N MET A 397 8.55 -26.22 0.65
CA MET A 397 8.76 -25.94 -0.77
C MET A 397 7.45 -26.12 -1.54
N ALA A 398 7.15 -25.20 -2.46
CA ALA A 398 6.08 -25.35 -3.43
C ALA A 398 6.58 -25.10 -4.86
N ILE A 399 6.14 -25.93 -5.81
CA ILE A 399 6.61 -25.92 -7.20
C ILE A 399 5.41 -25.76 -8.13
N GLY A 400 5.39 -24.70 -8.93
CA GLY A 400 4.50 -24.60 -10.10
C GLY A 400 4.97 -25.55 -11.19
N ALA A 401 4.15 -26.58 -11.48
CA ALA A 401 4.53 -27.68 -12.37
C ALA A 401 4.72 -27.25 -13.84
N GLN A 402 4.06 -26.15 -14.24
CA GLN A 402 4.08 -25.66 -15.62
C GLN A 402 5.15 -24.61 -15.87
N ASP A 403 6.01 -24.31 -14.90
CA ASP A 403 7.07 -23.31 -15.06
C ASP A 403 8.18 -23.82 -16.01
N PRO A 404 8.36 -23.19 -17.19
CA PRO A 404 9.40 -23.61 -18.13
C PRO A 404 10.79 -23.07 -17.76
N VAL A 405 10.91 -22.20 -16.76
CA VAL A 405 12.15 -21.48 -16.39
C VAL A 405 12.77 -22.08 -15.14
N LEU A 406 12.06 -22.00 -14.00
CA LEU A 406 12.51 -22.43 -12.67
C LEU A 406 11.57 -23.49 -12.07
N GLY A 407 10.99 -24.34 -12.92
CA GLY A 407 10.05 -25.39 -12.55
C GLY A 407 10.69 -26.62 -11.90
N PRO A 408 10.04 -27.80 -12.01
CA PRO A 408 10.45 -29.00 -11.28
C PRO A 408 11.95 -29.36 -11.39
N PRO A 409 12.61 -29.33 -12.56
CA PRO A 409 14.03 -29.69 -12.64
C PRO A 409 14.95 -28.79 -11.79
N VAL A 410 14.66 -27.49 -11.75
CA VAL A 410 15.45 -26.52 -10.99
C VAL A 410 15.16 -26.64 -9.50
N MET A 411 13.88 -26.75 -9.14
CA MET A 411 13.47 -26.87 -7.73
C MET A 411 13.88 -28.20 -7.11
N GLN A 412 13.87 -29.29 -7.86
CA GLN A 412 14.39 -30.59 -7.43
C GLN A 412 15.91 -30.57 -7.21
N ALA A 413 16.66 -29.74 -7.95
CA ALA A 413 18.08 -29.52 -7.70
C ALA A 413 18.32 -28.64 -6.45
N LEU A 414 17.42 -27.70 -6.16
CA LEU A 414 17.49 -26.84 -4.96
C LEU A 414 17.08 -27.58 -3.69
N HIS A 415 16.05 -28.43 -3.77
CA HIS A 415 15.46 -29.17 -2.64
C HIS A 415 16.48 -29.86 -1.72
N PRO A 416 17.42 -30.69 -2.20
CA PRO A 416 18.39 -31.37 -1.33
C PRO A 416 19.43 -30.42 -0.72
N LEU A 417 19.56 -29.19 -1.21
CA LEU A 417 20.48 -28.19 -0.65
C LEU A 417 19.92 -27.52 0.61
N ILE A 418 18.60 -27.61 0.84
CA ILE A 418 17.93 -27.01 1.98
C ILE A 418 17.75 -28.09 3.05
N ARG A 419 18.57 -28.04 4.09
CA ARG A 419 18.54 -29.01 5.19
C ARG A 419 17.14 -29.09 5.80
N GLY A 420 16.60 -30.31 5.89
CA GLY A 420 15.30 -30.56 6.51
C GLY A 420 14.10 -30.09 5.68
N CYS A 421 14.27 -29.79 4.39
CA CYS A 421 13.15 -29.49 3.50
C CYS A 421 12.32 -30.76 3.24
N PRO A 422 11.01 -30.79 3.57
CA PRO A 422 10.15 -31.93 3.27
C PRO A 422 9.90 -32.06 1.76
N GLU A 423 9.23 -33.13 1.35
CA GLU A 423 8.80 -33.30 -0.04
C GLU A 423 8.05 -32.06 -0.56
N PRO A 424 8.39 -31.54 -1.75
CA PRO A 424 7.76 -30.34 -2.29
C PRO A 424 6.27 -30.52 -2.58
N ILE A 425 5.48 -29.47 -2.30
CA ILE A 425 4.11 -29.36 -2.77
C ILE A 425 4.15 -29.04 -4.27
N VAL A 426 3.65 -29.94 -5.11
CA VAL A 426 3.51 -29.68 -6.55
C VAL A 426 2.14 -29.08 -6.84
N VAL A 427 2.12 -27.96 -7.56
CA VAL A 427 0.90 -27.25 -7.98
C VAL A 427 0.76 -27.41 -9.49
N ASP A 428 0.00 -28.43 -9.90
CA ASP A 428 -0.11 -28.90 -11.29
C ASP A 428 -0.55 -27.82 -12.29
N GLN A 429 -1.43 -26.92 -11.85
CA GLN A 429 -2.03 -25.86 -12.65
C GLN A 429 -1.19 -24.57 -12.70
N ALA A 430 -0.13 -24.47 -11.90
CA ALA A 430 0.60 -23.22 -11.74
C ALA A 430 1.85 -23.18 -12.63
N GLY A 431 2.07 -22.03 -13.28
CA GLY A 431 3.33 -21.70 -13.94
C GLY A 431 4.37 -21.09 -12.98
N HIS A 432 5.23 -20.23 -13.53
CA HIS A 432 6.33 -19.60 -12.80
C HIS A 432 5.89 -18.75 -11.59
N PHE A 433 4.83 -17.96 -11.74
CA PHE A 433 4.30 -17.08 -10.70
C PHE A 433 3.29 -17.83 -9.81
N VAL A 434 3.77 -18.83 -9.08
CA VAL A 434 2.95 -19.80 -8.33
C VAL A 434 2.05 -19.14 -7.27
N GLN A 435 2.38 -17.92 -6.80
CA GLN A 435 1.59 -17.15 -5.84
C GLN A 435 0.21 -16.73 -6.37
N GLU A 436 0.00 -16.75 -7.69
CA GLU A 436 -1.35 -16.59 -8.27
C GLU A 436 -2.27 -17.79 -7.96
N HIS A 437 -1.70 -18.91 -7.54
CA HIS A 437 -2.39 -20.05 -6.91
C HIS A 437 -2.09 -20.12 -5.39
N GLY A 438 -1.64 -19.01 -4.81
CA GLY A 438 -0.97 -18.97 -3.52
C GLY A 438 -1.84 -19.16 -2.29
N GLN A 439 -3.17 -19.11 -2.39
CA GLN A 439 -4.05 -19.29 -1.23
C GLN A 439 -3.83 -20.67 -0.58
N GLY A 440 -3.90 -21.76 -1.37
CA GLY A 440 -3.70 -23.11 -0.86
C GLY A 440 -2.27 -23.37 -0.36
N ILE A 441 -1.28 -22.70 -0.96
CA ILE A 441 0.12 -22.75 -0.51
C ILE A 441 0.25 -22.07 0.85
N ALA A 442 -0.33 -20.88 1.01
CA ALA A 442 -0.31 -20.12 2.26
C ALA A 442 -1.02 -20.87 3.39
N GLU A 443 -2.15 -21.53 3.12
CA GLU A 443 -2.89 -22.33 4.11
C GLU A 443 -2.05 -23.52 4.60
N GLN A 444 -1.37 -24.22 3.68
CA GLN A 444 -0.45 -25.31 4.04
C GLN A 444 0.76 -24.79 4.81
N ALA A 445 1.32 -23.64 4.40
CA ALA A 445 2.44 -23.02 5.09
C ALA A 445 2.07 -22.62 6.52
N VAL A 446 0.95 -21.94 6.74
CA VAL A 446 0.49 -21.60 8.10
C VAL A 446 0.43 -22.86 8.96
N ARG A 447 -0.23 -23.94 8.50
CA ARG A 447 -0.28 -25.20 9.25
C ARG A 447 1.09 -25.80 9.55
N HIS A 448 2.05 -25.70 8.63
CA HIS A 448 3.39 -26.24 8.79
C HIS A 448 4.23 -25.45 9.81
N PHE A 449 4.11 -24.12 9.79
CA PHE A 449 4.93 -23.20 10.60
C PHE A 449 4.34 -22.85 11.97
N SER A 450 3.05 -23.13 12.18
CA SER A 450 2.39 -23.09 13.50
C SER A 450 3.07 -23.96 14.55
#